data_AF-A0A1A9KH74-F1
#
_entry.id   AF-A0A1A9KH74-F1
#
_cell.length_a   1.000
_cell.length_b   1.000
_cell.length_c   1.000
_cell.angle_alpha   90.00
_cell.angle_beta   90.00
_cell.angle_gamma   90.00
#
_symmetry.space_group_name_H-M   'P 1'
#
loop_
_entity.id
_entity.type
_entity.pdbx_description
1 polymer ?
#
loop_
_entity_poly.entity_id
_entity_poly.type
_entity_poly.pdbx_seq_one_letter_code
_entity_poly.pdbx_strand_id
1 'polypeptide(L)'
;MAFFDDLAREMDDAIFEVLGDTALLPGVEQPVLGMFSAPWRDPQVGRLNAQLREPYFVVRPADAALVQEGAVITVQLPAPDGGDYDLVRKEPDGTGLVALLLRPRA
;
A
#
# COMPACT_ATOMS: atom_id res chain seq x y z
N MET A 1 8.05 20.15 -23.56
CA MET A 1 6.82 20.04 -22.74
C MET A 1 7.10 19.04 -21.61
N ALA A 2 8.15 19.27 -20.81
CA ALA A 2 8.66 18.35 -19.79
C ALA A 2 8.68 18.97 -18.37
N PHE A 3 8.66 20.30 -18.30
CA PHE A 3 8.73 21.06 -17.05
C PHE A 3 7.60 20.76 -16.06
N PHE A 4 6.39 20.50 -16.55
CA PHE A 4 5.24 20.24 -15.67
C PHE A 4 5.26 18.83 -15.09
N ASP A 5 5.66 17.83 -15.89
CA ASP A 5 5.81 16.44 -15.44
C ASP A 5 6.96 16.30 -14.44
N ASP A 6 8.08 17.01 -14.67
CA ASP A 6 9.21 17.02 -13.74
C ASP A 6 8.83 17.68 -12.41
N LEU A 7 8.12 18.82 -12.45
CA LEU A 7 7.66 19.50 -11.23
C LEU A 7 6.60 18.68 -10.47
N ALA A 8 5.71 18.00 -11.18
CA ALA A 8 4.73 17.09 -10.57
C ALA A 8 5.42 15.91 -9.89
N ARG A 9 6.47 15.34 -10.52
CA ARG A 9 7.26 14.26 -9.91
C ARG A 9 8.00 14.73 -8.66
N GLU A 10 8.58 15.94 -8.69
CA GLU A 10 9.28 16.53 -7.55
C GLU A 10 8.33 16.80 -6.37
N MET A 11 7.11 17.28 -6.64
CA MET A 11 6.06 17.42 -5.63
C MET A 11 5.62 16.07 -5.06
N ASP A 12 5.40 15.07 -5.91
CA ASP A 12 5.04 13.73 -5.47
C ASP A 12 6.14 13.14 -4.59
N ASP A 13 7.41 13.26 -4.98
CA ASP A 13 8.54 12.79 -4.17
C ASP A 13 8.55 13.43 -2.77
N ALA A 14 8.35 14.75 -2.68
CA ALA A 14 8.27 15.45 -1.40
C ALA A 14 7.07 15.03 -0.54
N ILE A 15 5.91 14.74 -1.15
CA ILE A 15 4.72 14.27 -0.44
C ILE A 15 4.94 12.87 0.12
N PHE A 16 5.49 11.96 -0.68
CA PHE A 16 5.79 10.60 -0.23
C PHE A 16 6.90 10.57 0.83
N GLU A 17 7.87 11.49 0.80
CA GLU A 17 8.89 11.58 1.84
C GLU A 17 8.30 12.00 3.21
N VAL A 18 7.32 12.91 3.21
CA VAL A 18 6.76 13.48 4.46
C VAL A 18 5.57 12.67 5.00
N LEU A 19 4.74 12.11 4.11
CA LEU A 19 3.48 11.44 4.47
C LEU A 19 3.46 9.95 4.12
N GLY A 20 4.54 9.44 3.51
CA GLY A 20 4.64 8.05 3.12
C GLY A 20 4.87 7.14 4.32
N ASP A 21 3.98 6.19 4.49
CA ASP A 21 4.22 5.02 5.31
C ASP A 21 5.27 4.14 4.62
N THR A 22 6.14 3.54 5.41
CA THR A 22 7.23 2.72 4.88
C THR A 22 6.83 1.25 4.82
N ALA A 23 7.04 0.61 3.67
CA ALA A 23 6.87 -0.82 3.50
C ALA A 23 8.12 -1.48 2.90
N LEU A 24 8.46 -2.67 3.40
CA LEU A 24 9.49 -3.52 2.81
C LEU A 24 8.82 -4.48 1.83
N LEU A 25 9.25 -4.40 0.57
CA LEU A 25 8.82 -5.31 -0.48
C LEU A 25 9.89 -6.39 -0.68
N PRO A 26 9.50 -7.63 -0.96
CA PRO A 26 10.45 -8.71 -1.19
C PRO A 26 11.23 -8.48 -2.48
N GLY A 27 12.55 -8.59 -2.41
CA GLY A 27 13.45 -8.37 -3.55
C GLY A 27 13.81 -6.90 -3.80
N VAL A 28 13.36 -5.97 -2.96
CA VAL A 28 13.72 -4.55 -3.01
C VAL A 28 14.61 -4.21 -1.81
N GLU A 29 15.83 -3.73 -2.05
CA GLU A 29 16.76 -3.37 -0.97
C GLU A 29 16.36 -2.06 -0.27
N GLN A 30 15.67 -1.17 -0.99
CA GLN A 30 15.20 0.11 -0.47
C GLN A 30 13.75 0.00 0.00
N PRO A 31 13.41 0.56 1.17
CA PRO A 31 12.02 0.64 1.61
C PRO A 31 11.20 1.45 0.61
N VAL A 32 9.99 0.99 0.32
CA VAL A 32 9.05 1.70 -0.55
C VAL A 32 8.15 2.59 0.29
N LEU A 33 8.03 3.83 -0.14
CA LEU A 33 7.12 4.82 0.43
C LEU A 33 5.76 4.66 -0.23
N GLY A 34 4.73 4.49 0.60
CA GLY A 34 3.35 4.33 0.17
C GLY A 34 2.39 4.94 1.18
N MET A 35 1.09 4.76 0.95
CA MET A 35 0.07 5.16 1.94
C MET A 35 -0.64 3.92 2.43
N PHE A 36 -0.49 3.60 3.72
CA PHE A 36 -1.22 2.53 4.37
C PHE A 36 -2.59 3.03 4.83
N SER A 37 -3.62 2.24 4.57
CA SER A 37 -4.94 2.48 5.14
C SER A 37 -5.60 1.17 5.51
N ALA A 38 -6.11 1.07 6.73
CA ALA A 38 -6.87 -0.07 7.22
C ALA A 38 -8.26 0.38 7.71
N PRO A 39 -9.13 0.88 6.81
CA PRO A 39 -10.44 1.37 7.20
C PRO A 39 -11.29 0.23 7.74
N TRP A 40 -12.07 0.56 8.77
CA TRP A 40 -13.05 -0.36 9.34
C TRP A 40 -14.27 -0.41 8.41
N ARG A 41 -14.52 -1.55 7.76
CA ARG A 41 -15.76 -1.74 6.99
C ARG A 41 -16.88 -2.16 7.93
N ASP A 42 -18.02 -1.48 7.82
CA ASP A 42 -19.24 -1.82 8.57
C ASP A 42 -19.65 -3.27 8.27
N PRO A 43 -19.86 -4.13 9.28
CA PRO A 43 -20.31 -5.50 9.06
C PRO A 43 -21.67 -5.51 8.33
N GLN A 44 -21.68 -6.05 7.11
CA GLN A 44 -22.94 -6.27 6.39
C GLN A 44 -23.83 -7.23 7.18
N VAL A 45 -24.99 -6.74 7.63
CA VAL A 45 -25.95 -7.48 8.44
C VAL A 45 -26.38 -8.75 7.69
N GLY A 46 -26.08 -9.93 8.26
CA GLY A 46 -26.56 -11.22 7.76
C GLY A 46 -25.48 -12.24 7.35
N ARG A 47 -24.19 -11.93 7.44
CA ARG A 47 -23.10 -12.92 7.32
C ARG A 47 -22.11 -12.79 8.48
N LEU A 48 -21.55 -13.93 8.89
CA LEU A 48 -20.71 -14.11 10.08
C LEU A 48 -19.66 -12.99 10.27
N ASN A 49 -19.45 -12.66 11.56
CA ASN A 49 -18.35 -11.86 12.09
C ASN A 49 -17.02 -12.10 11.36
N ALA A 50 -16.65 -11.17 10.50
CA ALA A 50 -15.25 -10.87 10.24
C ALA A 50 -15.07 -9.41 10.66
N GLN A 51 -14.14 -9.14 11.58
CA GLN A 51 -13.57 -7.81 11.72
C GLN A 51 -12.88 -7.49 10.39
N LEU A 52 -13.67 -7.00 9.42
CA LEU A 52 -13.28 -6.93 8.02
C LEU A 52 -12.52 -5.63 7.81
N ARG A 53 -11.31 -5.57 8.36
CA ARG A 53 -10.32 -4.59 7.88
C ARG A 53 -9.88 -5.09 6.51
N GLU A 54 -9.98 -4.23 5.50
CA GLU A 54 -9.36 -4.45 4.20
C GLU A 54 -8.14 -3.52 4.17
N PRO A 55 -7.01 -3.89 4.81
CA PRO A 55 -5.82 -3.07 4.76
C PRO A 55 -5.33 -3.02 3.31
N TYR A 56 -5.00 -1.84 2.85
CA TYR A 56 -4.38 -1.63 1.55
C TYR A 56 -3.22 -0.66 1.67
N PHE A 57 -2.25 -0.84 0.79
CA PHE A 57 -1.05 -0.01 0.71
C PHE A 57 -0.94 0.54 -0.70
N VAL A 58 -1.09 1.86 -0.83
CA VAL A 58 -1.07 2.54 -2.12
C VAL A 58 0.37 2.91 -2.47
N VAL A 59 0.83 2.45 -3.64
CA VAL A 59 2.19 2.68 -4.14
C VAL A 59 2.18 3.11 -5.60
N ARG A 60 3.35 3.50 -6.11
CA ARG A 60 3.52 3.81 -7.53
C ARG A 60 3.48 2.53 -8.37
N PRO A 61 3.08 2.61 -9.66
CA PRO A 61 3.02 1.46 -10.55
C PRO A 61 4.37 0.75 -10.73
N ALA A 62 5.48 1.49 -10.67
CA ALA A 62 6.83 0.95 -10.75
C ALA A 62 7.11 0.00 -9.57
N ASP A 63 6.77 0.40 -8.35
CA ASP A 63 6.96 -0.42 -7.15
C ASP A 63 5.99 -1.60 -7.11
N ALA A 64 4.74 -1.37 -7.52
CA ALA A 64 3.75 -2.44 -7.64
C ALA A 64 4.19 -3.54 -8.63
N ALA A 65 4.97 -3.21 -9.66
CA ALA A 65 5.50 -4.19 -10.60
C ALA A 65 6.59 -5.10 -9.99
N LEU A 66 7.24 -4.68 -8.89
CA LEU A 66 8.33 -5.42 -8.25
C LEU A 66 7.84 -6.58 -7.38
N VAL A 67 6.57 -6.56 -6.96
CA VAL A 67 5.98 -7.58 -6.08
C VAL A 67 5.01 -8.49 -6.83
N GLN A 68 4.71 -9.66 -6.27
CA GLN A 68 3.73 -10.61 -6.84
C GLN A 68 2.64 -10.91 -5.82
N GLU A 69 1.45 -11.29 -6.29
CA GLU A 69 0.39 -11.77 -5.39
C GLU A 69 0.90 -13.00 -4.60
N GLY A 70 0.58 -13.04 -3.30
CA GLY A 70 1.12 -14.00 -2.34
C GLY A 70 2.46 -13.62 -1.71
N ALA A 71 3.09 -12.52 -2.14
CA ALA A 71 4.30 -12.02 -1.52
C ALA A 71 4.04 -11.41 -0.14
N VAL A 72 5.03 -11.49 0.76
CA VAL A 72 4.95 -10.87 2.09
C VAL A 72 5.45 -9.44 2.03
N ILE A 73 4.63 -8.50 2.47
CA ILE A 73 4.92 -7.08 2.57
C ILE A 73 4.96 -6.71 4.05
N THR A 74 6.08 -6.16 4.52
CA THR A 74 6.20 -5.71 5.91
C THR A 74 5.97 -4.22 5.99
N VAL A 75 4.87 -3.81 6.62
CA VAL A 75 4.54 -2.39 6.83
C VAL A 75 5.18 -1.93 8.14
N GLN A 76 6.09 -0.96 8.06
CA GLN A 76 6.84 -0.41 9.18
C GLN A 76 6.05 0.68 9.90
N LEU A 77 4.88 0.32 10.42
CA LEU A 77 4.07 1.19 11.27
C LEU A 77 4.07 0.72 12.72
N PRO A 78 3.76 1.58 13.69
CA PRO A 78 3.48 1.14 15.05
C PRO A 78 2.30 0.18 15.08
N ALA A 79 2.28 -0.74 16.04
CA ALA A 79 1.09 -1.54 16.32
C ALA A 79 -0.09 -0.61 16.66
N PRO A 80 -1.33 -0.91 16.23
CA PRO A 80 -1.80 -2.19 15.69
C PRO A 80 -1.73 -2.34 14.16
N ASP A 81 -1.24 -1.33 13.45
CA ASP A 81 -1.38 -1.24 11.99
C ASP A 81 -0.12 -1.73 11.25
N GLY A 82 1.05 -1.67 11.86
CA GLY A 82 2.25 -2.30 11.29
C GLY A 82 2.34 -3.80 11.51
N GLY A 83 3.14 -4.45 10.67
CA GLY A 83 3.35 -5.91 10.71
C GLY A 83 3.54 -6.52 9.33
N ASP A 84 3.52 -7.85 9.28
CA ASP A 84 3.65 -8.62 8.06
C ASP A 84 2.27 -8.89 7.43
N TYR A 85 2.18 -8.64 6.15
CA TYR A 85 0.97 -8.78 5.37
C TYR A 85 1.21 -9.63 4.13
N ASP A 86 0.27 -10.49 3.79
CA ASP A 86 0.26 -11.17 2.50
C ASP A 86 -0.42 -10.28 1.45
N LEU A 87 0.25 -10.07 0.32
CA LEU A 87 -0.33 -9.37 -0.83
C LEU A 87 -1.42 -10.25 -1.46
N VAL A 88 -2.67 -9.83 -1.37
CA VAL A 88 -3.81 -10.58 -1.92
C VAL A 88 -4.00 -10.29 -3.39
N ARG A 89 -4.03 -9.01 -3.76
CA ARG A 89 -4.23 -8.56 -5.15
C ARG A 89 -3.76 -7.13 -5.35
N LYS A 90 -3.61 -6.72 -6.60
CA LYS A 90 -3.26 -5.35 -6.99
C LYS A 90 -4.41 -4.69 -7.75
N GLU A 91 -4.80 -3.49 -7.34
CA GLU A 91 -5.86 -2.72 -7.96
C GLU A 91 -5.33 -1.38 -8.47
N PRO A 92 -5.23 -1.18 -9.80
CA PRO A 92 -5.03 0.16 -10.36
C PRO A 92 -6.35 0.93 -10.30
N ASP A 93 -6.36 2.08 -9.65
CA ASP A 93 -7.56 2.91 -9.43
C ASP A 93 -7.79 3.98 -10.51
N GLY A 94 -6.88 4.07 -11.49
CA GLY A 94 -6.92 5.04 -12.58
C GLY A 94 -6.35 6.43 -12.23
N THR A 95 -5.87 6.63 -11.00
CA THR A 95 -5.22 7.88 -10.56
C THR A 95 -3.72 7.94 -10.87
N GLY A 96 -3.16 6.84 -11.39
CA GLY A 96 -1.73 6.68 -11.59
C GLY A 96 -1.03 5.98 -10.42
N LEU A 97 -1.78 5.57 -9.39
CA LEU A 97 -1.31 4.75 -8.28
C LEU A 97 -1.90 3.33 -8.35
N VAL A 98 -1.33 2.43 -7.56
CA VAL A 98 -1.79 1.04 -7.44
C VAL A 98 -2.00 0.73 -5.97
N ALA A 99 -3.21 0.31 -5.62
CA ALA A 99 -3.54 -0.20 -4.30
C ALA A 99 -3.16 -1.68 -4.20
N LEU A 100 -2.25 -1.99 -3.29
CA LEU A 100 -1.90 -3.34 -2.91
C LEU A 100 -2.85 -3.78 -1.79
N LEU A 101 -3.76 -4.70 -2.07
CA LEU A 101 -4.66 -5.23 -1.03
C LEU A 101 -3.93 -6.25 -0.19
N LEU A 102 -3.98 -6.04 1.12
CA LEU A 102 -3.20 -6.78 2.10
C LEU A 102 -4.10 -7.65 2.97
N ARG A 103 -3.55 -8.74 3.47
CA ARG A 103 -4.14 -9.56 4.53
C ARG A 103 -3.13 -9.68 5.69
N PRO A 104 -3.52 -9.35 6.93
CA PRO A 104 -2.65 -9.57 8.08
C PRO A 104 -2.25 -11.04 8.17
N ARG A 105 -0.95 -11.31 8.32
CA ARG A 105 -0.44 -12.66 8.55
C ARG A 105 -0.50 -12.97 10.05
N ALA A 106 -1.19 -14.06 10.41
CA ALA A 106 -1.36 -14.53 11.78
C ALA A 106 -0.19 -15.39 12.26
#